data_AF-A0A843S021-F1
#
_entry.id   AF-A0A843S021-F1
#
_cell.length_a   1.000
_cell.length_b   1.000
_cell.length_c   1.000
_cell.angle_alpha   90.00
_cell.angle_beta   90.00
_cell.angle_gamma   90.00
#
_symmetry.space_group_name_H-M   'P 1'
#
loop_
_entity.id
_entity.type
_entity.pdbx_description
1 polymer ?
#
loop_
_entity_poly.entity_id
_entity_poly.type
_entity_poly.pdbx_seq_one_letter_code
_entity_poly.pdbx_strand_id
1 'polypeptide(L)'
;MSDLRPLYDCTVQLHGSKENQVRKTVTAAEIQVLQKIHGGNERGNPGVVDIVPTKSKKAARRNDVQERAYLARRYTSSKTSGEVLVNSIFGIGTALPREVSDIQLATTVTPVVDDEGEIVDLEAMKDVRRTKLPKAEPAQIEA
;
A
#
# COMPACT_ATOMS: atom_id res chain seq x y z
N MET A 1 20.47 -15.44 6.13
CA MET A 1 19.47 -14.62 5.43
C MET A 1 18.48 -14.10 6.46
N SER A 2 18.19 -12.81 6.47
CA SER A 2 17.34 -12.21 7.51
C SER A 2 15.87 -12.63 7.30
N ASP A 3 15.24 -13.27 8.29
CA ASP A 3 13.81 -13.63 8.30
C ASP A 3 12.88 -12.43 8.55
N LEU A 4 13.31 -11.26 8.08
CA LEU A 4 12.58 -10.01 8.22
C LEU A 4 11.61 -9.90 7.05
N ARG A 5 10.32 -9.73 7.37
CA ARG A 5 9.28 -9.46 6.38
C ARG A 5 9.07 -7.95 6.27
N PRO A 6 9.26 -7.35 5.08
CA PRO A 6 8.94 -5.94 4.85
C PRO A 6 7.47 -5.65 5.20
N LEU A 7 7.25 -4.45 5.71
CA LEU A 7 5.91 -3.93 5.96
C LEU A 7 5.56 -2.90 4.89
N TYR A 8 4.28 -2.88 4.54
CA TYR A 8 3.67 -1.98 3.58
C TYR A 8 2.51 -1.27 4.26
N ASP A 9 2.39 0.04 4.01
CA ASP A 9 1.20 0.80 4.34
C ASP A 9 0.25 0.69 3.15
N CYS A 10 -1.01 0.35 3.41
CA CYS A 10 -2.02 0.20 2.36
C CYS A 10 -3.40 0.61 2.87
N THR A 11 -4.31 0.83 1.93
CA THR A 11 -5.72 1.10 2.19
C THR A 11 -6.55 -0.12 1.80
N VAL A 12 -7.26 -0.72 2.76
CA VAL A 12 -8.16 -1.85 2.52
C VAL A 12 -9.56 -1.29 2.24
N GLN A 13 -10.12 -1.60 1.06
CA GLN A 13 -11.49 -1.27 0.69
C GLN A 13 -12.40 -2.43 1.09
N LEU A 14 -13.18 -2.25 2.15
CA LEU A 14 -14.09 -3.28 2.63
C LEU A 14 -15.21 -3.48 1.60
N HIS A 15 -15.37 -4.72 1.15
CA HIS A 15 -16.32 -5.09 0.09
C HIS A 15 -16.10 -4.36 -1.24
N GLY A 16 -14.86 -3.92 -1.51
CA GLY A 16 -14.52 -3.17 -2.73
C GLY A 16 -15.14 -1.77 -2.79
N SER A 17 -15.65 -1.24 -1.66
CA SER A 17 -16.23 0.10 -1.61
C SER A 17 -15.19 1.16 -1.24
N LYS A 18 -15.16 2.25 -2.02
CA LYS A 18 -14.35 3.44 -1.72
C LYS A 18 -14.86 4.22 -0.51
N GLU A 19 -16.11 4.04 -0.11
CA GLU A 19 -16.69 4.72 1.05
C GLU A 19 -16.32 4.02 2.36
N ASN A 20 -15.87 2.76 2.29
CA ASN A 20 -15.58 1.93 3.45
C ASN A 20 -14.12 1.47 3.45
N GLN A 21 -13.22 2.38 3.82
CA GLN A 21 -11.78 2.19 3.74
C GLN A 21 -11.12 2.16 5.11
N VAL A 22 -10.10 1.31 5.26
CA VAL A 22 -9.29 1.22 6.47
C VAL A 22 -7.81 1.19 6.12
N ARG A 23 -7.04 2.14 6.66
CA ARG A 23 -5.57 2.13 6.54
C ARG A 23 -4.96 1.08 7.45
N LYS A 24 -4.00 0.32 6.92
CA LYS A 24 -3.28 -0.71 7.67
C LYS A 24 -1.82 -0.80 7.24
N THR A 25 -0.97 -1.20 8.18
CA THR A 25 0.41 -1.58 7.95
C THR A 25 0.54 -3.09 8.05
N VAL A 26 0.91 -3.77 6.97
CA VAL A 26 0.82 -5.23 6.83
C VAL A 26 1.98 -5.83 6.02
N THR A 27 2.12 -7.16 6.05
CA THR A 27 3.10 -7.89 5.22
C THR A 27 2.55 -8.15 3.81
N ALA A 28 3.44 -8.49 2.86
CA ALA A 28 3.03 -8.89 1.51
C ALA A 28 2.04 -10.06 1.48
N ALA A 29 2.21 -11.05 2.38
CA ALA A 29 1.29 -12.17 2.51
C ALA A 29 -0.08 -11.71 3.02
N GLU A 30 -0.12 -10.83 4.02
CA GLU A 30 -1.37 -10.30 4.56
C GLU A 30 -2.13 -9.46 3.51
N ILE A 31 -1.44 -8.75 2.61
CA ILE A 31 -2.05 -8.05 1.46
C ILE A 31 -2.81 -9.03 0.57
N GLN A 32 -2.21 -10.16 0.19
CA GLN A 32 -2.90 -11.15 -0.65
C GLN A 32 -4.12 -11.76 0.05
N VAL A 33 -4.05 -11.97 1.37
CA VAL A 33 -5.19 -12.41 2.17
C VAL A 33 -6.30 -11.37 2.13
N LEU A 34 -5.98 -10.10 2.39
CA LEU A 34 -6.95 -9.01 2.37
C LEU A 34 -7.57 -8.82 0.99
N GLN A 35 -6.77 -8.95 -0.07
CA GLN A 35 -7.24 -8.92 -1.45
C GLN A 35 -8.24 -10.07 -1.74
N LYS A 36 -8.00 -11.26 -1.18
CA LYS A 36 -8.92 -12.40 -1.35
C LYS A 36 -10.22 -12.24 -0.56
N ILE A 37 -10.16 -11.65 0.64
CA ILE A 37 -11.32 -11.47 1.52
C ILE A 37 -12.20 -10.30 1.07
N HIS A 38 -11.58 -9.16 0.74
CA HIS A 38 -12.27 -7.91 0.49
C HIS A 38 -12.33 -7.51 -0.98
N GLY A 39 -11.53 -8.15 -1.84
CA GLY A 39 -11.61 -7.96 -3.28
C GLY A 39 -12.99 -8.36 -3.80
N GLY A 40 -13.58 -7.49 -4.62
CA GLY A 40 -14.87 -7.77 -5.23
C GLY A 40 -14.77 -8.95 -6.20
N ASN A 41 -15.83 -9.76 -6.26
CA ASN A 41 -16.00 -10.78 -7.29
C ASN A 41 -16.16 -10.16 -8.70
N GLU A 42 -16.36 -8.85 -8.77
CA GLU A 42 -16.48 -8.07 -9.99
C GLU A 42 -15.10 -7.68 -10.49
N ARG A 43 -14.78 -8.13 -11.71
CA ARG A 43 -13.53 -7.87 -12.42
C ARG A 43 -13.25 -6.36 -12.46
N GLY A 44 -12.46 -5.84 -11.52
CA GLY A 44 -11.98 -4.47 -11.56
C GLY A 44 -11.82 -3.76 -10.21
N ASN A 45 -12.43 -4.23 -9.13
CA ASN A 45 -12.37 -3.54 -7.83
C ASN A 45 -11.33 -4.18 -6.89
N PRO A 46 -10.13 -3.59 -6.74
CA PRO A 46 -9.11 -4.11 -5.83
C PRO A 46 -9.57 -3.96 -4.37
N GLY A 47 -9.46 -5.04 -3.59
CA GLY A 47 -9.74 -5.02 -2.15
C GLY A 47 -8.69 -4.28 -1.33
N VAL A 48 -7.49 -4.10 -1.87
CA VAL A 48 -6.38 -3.35 -1.28
C VAL A 48 -5.78 -2.41 -2.33
N VAL A 49 -5.61 -1.13 -1.97
CA VAL A 49 -5.03 -0.08 -2.81
C VAL A 49 -3.97 0.71 -2.04
N ASP A 50 -3.31 1.65 -2.73
CA ASP A 50 -2.29 2.55 -2.17
C ASP A 50 -1.17 1.82 -1.43
N ILE A 51 -0.73 0.69 -1.97
CA ILE A 51 0.30 -0.15 -1.34
C ILE A 51 1.65 0.54 -1.49
N VAL A 52 2.21 1.01 -0.38
CA VAL A 52 3.52 1.65 -0.35
C VAL A 52 4.43 0.97 0.68
N PRO A 53 5.71 0.70 0.35
CA PRO A 53 6.65 0.21 1.34
C PRO A 53 6.78 1.19 2.52
N THR A 54 6.72 0.69 3.76
CA THR A 54 6.86 1.57 4.92
C THR A 54 8.27 2.17 4.96
N LYS A 55 8.38 3.45 5.35
CA LYS A 55 9.68 4.09 5.62
C LYS A 55 10.35 3.60 6.91
N SER A 56 9.62 2.79 7.68
CA SER A 56 10.09 2.27 8.95
C SER A 56 11.08 1.13 8.74
N LYS A 57 12.22 1.16 9.45
CA LYS A 57 13.13 0.01 9.52
C LYS A 57 12.54 -1.17 10.33
N LYS A 58 11.34 -1.01 10.89
CA LYS A 58 10.63 -2.10 11.58
C LYS A 58 10.08 -3.07 10.55
N ALA A 59 10.65 -4.27 10.53
CA ALA A 59 10.12 -5.41 9.79
C ALA A 59 9.42 -6.37 10.74
N ALA A 60 8.44 -7.12 10.23
CA ALA A 60 7.86 -8.21 10.99
C ALA A 60 8.92 -9.31 11.17
N ARG A 61 9.30 -9.57 12.43
CA ARG A 61 10.22 -10.66 12.81
C ARG A 61 9.46 -11.97 12.90
N ARG A 62 8.97 -12.47 11.77
CA ARG A 62 8.18 -13.71 11.68
C ARG A 62 8.65 -14.55 10.50
N ASN A 63 9.06 -15.79 10.77
CA ASN A 63 9.32 -16.77 9.71
C ASN A 63 8.01 -17.24 9.06
N ASP A 64 8.09 -18.04 8.00
CA ASP A 64 6.91 -18.50 7.23
C ASP A 64 5.89 -19.25 8.09
N VAL A 65 6.35 -20.10 9.01
CA VAL A 65 5.48 -20.86 9.92
C VAL A 65 4.74 -19.92 10.88
N GLN A 66 5.46 -18.98 11.48
CA GLN A 66 4.89 -17.98 12.39
C GLN A 66 3.93 -17.04 11.67
N GLU A 67 4.25 -16.63 10.44
CA GLU A 67 3.40 -15.78 9.63
C GLU A 67 2.11 -16.51 9.23
N ARG A 68 2.19 -17.78 8.81
CA ARG A 68 0.99 -18.61 8.55
C ARG A 68 0.12 -18.75 9.78
N ALA A 69 0.69 -19.07 10.93
CA ALA A 69 -0.04 -19.20 12.18
C ALA A 69 -0.67 -17.86 12.60
N TYR A 70 0.04 -16.74 12.41
CA TYR A 70 -0.49 -15.41 12.65
C TYR A 70 -1.70 -15.12 11.76
N LEU A 71 -1.59 -15.35 10.44
CA LEU A 71 -2.68 -15.12 9.49
C LEU A 71 -3.88 -16.02 9.79
N ALA A 72 -3.66 -17.29 10.07
CA ALA A 72 -4.72 -18.24 10.41
C ALA A 72 -5.49 -17.80 11.67
N ARG A 73 -4.78 -17.36 12.72
CA ARG A 73 -5.43 -16.83 13.93
C ARG A 73 -6.16 -15.51 13.66
N ARG A 74 -5.57 -14.62 12.86
CA ARG A 74 -6.08 -13.28 12.58
C ARG A 74 -7.36 -13.30 11.73
N TYR A 75 -7.43 -14.22 10.77
CA TYR A 75 -8.50 -14.30 9.77
C TYR A 75 -9.40 -15.53 9.93
N THR A 76 -9.48 -16.07 11.15
CA THR A 76 -10.50 -17.07 11.49
C THR A 76 -11.87 -16.40 11.57
N SER A 77 -12.88 -17.05 10.99
CA SER A 77 -14.29 -16.66 11.11
C SER A 77 -15.12 -17.86 11.59
N SER A 78 -16.37 -17.62 11.99
CA SER A 78 -17.28 -18.70 12.39
C SER A 78 -17.59 -19.70 11.28
N LYS A 79 -17.38 -19.32 10.01
CA LYS A 79 -17.71 -20.14 8.82
C LYS A 79 -16.51 -20.88 8.24
N THR A 80 -15.30 -20.37 8.43
CA THR A 80 -14.08 -20.91 7.80
C THR A 80 -12.92 -20.83 8.78
N SER A 81 -12.25 -21.97 8.99
CA SER A 81 -10.96 -22.00 9.70
C SER A 81 -9.95 -21.13 8.96
N GLY A 82 -9.26 -20.25 9.69
CA GLY A 82 -8.24 -19.40 9.09
C GLY A 82 -7.09 -20.20 8.46
N GLU A 83 -6.80 -21.41 8.94
CA GLU A 83 -5.81 -22.30 8.32
C GLU A 83 -6.25 -22.74 6.92
N VAL A 84 -7.52 -23.10 6.76
CA VAL A 84 -8.11 -23.49 5.47
C VAL A 84 -8.04 -22.31 4.50
N LEU A 85 -8.38 -21.10 4.97
CA LEU A 85 -8.27 -19.89 4.16
C LEU A 85 -6.83 -19.64 3.69
N VAL A 86 -5.87 -19.59 4.61
CA VAL A 86 -4.45 -19.34 4.29
C VAL A 86 -3.92 -20.42 3.35
N ASN A 87 -4.21 -21.69 3.59
CA ASN A 87 -3.79 -22.79 2.73
C ASN A 87 -4.46 -22.74 1.35
N SER A 88 -5.70 -22.25 1.24
CA SER A 88 -6.37 -22.07 -0.06
C SER A 88 -5.76 -20.97 -0.92
N ILE A 89 -5.13 -19.96 -0.30
CA ILE A 89 -4.53 -18.83 -1.01
C ILE A 89 -3.11 -19.18 -1.47
N PHE A 90 -2.31 -19.75 -0.57
CA PHE A 90 -0.88 -19.96 -0.83
C PHE A 90 -0.53 -21.41 -1.19
N GLY A 91 -1.37 -22.39 -0.85
CA GLY A 91 -1.02 -23.81 -0.84
C GLY A 91 -0.44 -24.27 0.51
N ILE A 92 -0.44 -25.58 0.74
CA ILE A 92 0.06 -26.20 1.97
C ILE A 92 1.59 -26.31 1.89
N GLY A 93 2.30 -25.84 2.93
CA GLY A 93 3.76 -25.95 3.02
C GLY A 93 4.55 -25.07 2.05
N THR A 94 3.88 -24.24 1.25
CA THR A 94 4.53 -23.33 0.31
C THR A 94 5.15 -22.13 1.03
N ALA A 95 6.18 -21.53 0.45
CA ALA A 95 6.74 -20.29 0.97
C ALA A 95 5.73 -19.14 0.82
N LEU A 96 5.59 -18.31 1.85
CA LEU A 96 4.73 -17.13 1.78
C LEU A 96 5.44 -15.98 1.06
N PRO A 97 4.73 -15.16 0.27
CA PRO A 97 5.33 -14.03 -0.43
C PRO A 97 5.98 -13.07 0.57
N ARG A 98 7.20 -12.64 0.23
CA ARG A 98 7.97 -11.67 1.02
C ARG A 98 7.83 -10.25 0.48
N GLU A 99 7.50 -10.12 -0.79
CA GLU A 99 7.35 -8.86 -1.50
C GLU A 99 6.00 -8.83 -2.23
N VAL A 100 5.47 -7.63 -2.43
CA VAL A 100 4.27 -7.41 -3.24
C VAL A 100 4.71 -7.43 -4.70
N SER A 101 4.20 -8.37 -5.48
CA SER A 101 4.47 -8.45 -6.92
C SER A 101 3.98 -7.19 -7.66
N ASP A 102 4.79 -6.70 -8.61
CA ASP A 102 4.68 -5.40 -9.28
C ASP A 102 3.29 -5.06 -9.85
N ILE A 103 2.48 -6.08 -10.15
CA ILE A 103 1.14 -5.95 -10.72
C ILE A 103 0.16 -5.21 -9.77
N GLN A 104 0.44 -5.14 -8.46
CA GLN A 104 -0.43 -4.50 -7.46
C GLN A 104 0.11 -3.15 -6.94
N LEU A 105 1.31 -2.75 -7.33
CA LEU A 105 1.88 -1.43 -7.06
C LEU A 105 1.42 -0.39 -8.08
N ALA A 106 0.23 -0.58 -8.65
CA ALA A 106 -0.44 0.44 -9.45
C ALA A 106 -0.71 1.64 -8.53
N THR A 107 0.29 2.52 -8.49
CA THR A 107 0.20 3.88 -8.01
C THR A 107 -0.96 4.46 -8.79
N THR A 108 -2.12 4.53 -8.17
CA THR A 108 -3.25 5.21 -8.78
C THR A 108 -2.92 6.68 -8.61
N VAL A 109 -2.09 7.21 -9.51
CA VAL A 109 -2.02 8.64 -9.75
C VAL A 109 -3.40 8.97 -10.30
N THR A 110 -4.34 9.31 -9.43
CA THR A 110 -5.57 9.95 -9.89
C THR A 110 -5.13 11.26 -10.53
N PRO A 111 -5.28 11.45 -11.86
CA PRO A 111 -5.15 12.78 -12.42
C PRO A 111 -6.17 13.65 -11.71
N VAL A 112 -5.72 14.76 -11.15
CA VAL A 112 -6.62 15.82 -10.69
C VAL A 112 -7.18 16.42 -11.98
N VAL A 113 -8.39 16.00 -12.34
CA VAL A 113 -9.13 16.55 -13.46
C VAL A 113 -9.74 17.85 -12.95
N ASP A 114 -9.38 18.97 -13.56
CA ASP A 114 -10.11 20.21 -13.37
C ASP A 114 -11.47 20.15 -14.10
N ASP A 115 -12.40 21.04 -13.76
CA ASP A 115 -13.76 21.05 -14.30
C ASP A 115 -13.84 21.31 -15.83
N GLU A 116 -12.70 21.43 -16.52
CA GLU A 116 -12.60 21.68 -17.97
C GLU A 116 -12.03 20.47 -18.76
N GLY A 117 -11.66 19.38 -18.08
CA GLY A 117 -11.30 18.12 -18.73
C GLY A 117 -9.89 18.06 -19.33
N GLU A 118 -8.94 18.87 -18.86
CA GLU A 118 -7.53 18.75 -19.25
C GLU A 118 -6.74 17.81 -18.31
N ILE A 119 -5.91 16.95 -18.90
CA ILE A 119 -4.99 16.07 -18.18
C ILE A 119 -3.68 16.84 -17.96
N VAL A 120 -3.39 17.22 -16.71
CA VAL A 120 -2.14 17.92 -16.36
C VAL A 120 -1.03 16.89 -16.08
N ASP A 121 -0.09 16.73 -17.02
CA ASP A 121 1.14 15.94 -16.83
C ASP A 121 2.09 16.64 -15.83
N LEU A 122 2.25 16.06 -14.63
CA LEU A 122 3.04 16.63 -13.53
C LEU A 122 4.55 16.35 -13.61
N GLU A 123 5.08 15.83 -14.71
CA GLU A 123 6.51 15.49 -14.86
C GLU A 123 7.43 16.65 -15.30
N ALA A 124 6.92 17.88 -15.43
CA ALA A 124 7.70 19.02 -15.92
C ALA A 124 8.17 20.03 -14.84
N MET A 125 8.44 19.59 -13.60
CA MET A 125 9.08 20.46 -12.58
C MET A 125 10.27 19.79 -11.89
N LYS A 126 11.23 19.32 -12.68
CA LYS A 126 12.61 19.06 -12.22
C LYS A 126 13.60 19.89 -13.03
N ASP A 127 13.54 21.22 -12.93
CA ASP A 127 14.69 22.09 -13.23
C ASP A 127 14.43 23.54 -12.80
N VAL A 128 14.38 23.78 -11.48
CA VAL A 128 14.66 25.13 -10.96
C VAL A 128 16.01 25.08 -10.26
N ARG A 129 17.03 25.29 -11.09
CA ARG A 129 18.42 25.50 -10.67
C ARG A 129 18.47 26.60 -9.62
N ARG A 130 19.22 26.35 -8.54
CA ARG A 130 19.65 27.32 -7.53
C ARG A 130 20.20 28.59 -8.21
N THR A 131 19.43 29.67 -8.22
CA THR A 131 19.94 31.02 -8.43
C THR A 131 19.97 31.75 -7.09
N LYS A 132 21.14 32.30 -6.76
CA LYS A 132 21.41 33.05 -5.53
C LYS A 132 20.43 34.22 -5.41
N LEU A 133 19.77 34.36 -4.25
CA LEU A 133 19.06 35.59 -3.90
C LEU A 133 20.05 36.78 -3.92
N PRO A 134 19.80 37.86 -4.67
CA PRO A 134 20.48 39.12 -4.45
C PRO A 134 20.01 39.73 -3.12
N LYS A 135 20.98 40.25 -2.36
CA LYS A 135 20.82 40.88 -1.05
C LYS A 135 20.05 42.19 -1.20
N ALA A 136 18.87 42.30 -0.61
CA ALA A 136 18.10 43.54 -0.59
C ALA A 136 18.76 44.56 0.35
N GLU A 137 19.07 45.75 -0.16
CA GLU A 137 19.37 46.93 0.65
C GLU A 137 18.06 47.50 1.25
N PRO A 138 18.09 48.01 2.50
CA PRO A 138 16.92 48.61 3.12
C PRO A 138 16.66 50.02 2.56
N ALA A 139 15.45 50.22 2.02
CA ALA A 139 14.98 51.53 1.59
C ALA A 139 14.75 52.46 2.79
N GLN A 140 15.27 53.68 2.68
CA GLN A 140 15.06 54.77 3.63
C GLN A 140 13.63 55.29 3.50
N ILE A 141 12.94 55.44 4.64
CA ILE A 141 11.64 56.09 4.74
C ILE A 141 11.93 57.56 5.07
N GLU A 142 11.68 58.47 4.14
CA GLU A 142 11.60 59.90 4.45
C GLU A 142 10.13 60.31 4.69
N ALA A 143 10.02 61.31 5.56
CA ALA A 143 8.91 61.65 6.45
C ALA A 143 7.71 62.35 5.79
#